data_AF-A0A258RWT3-F1
#
_entry.id   AF-A0A258RWT3-F1
#
_cell.length_a   1.000
_cell.length_b   1.000
_cell.length_c   1.000
_cell.angle_alpha   90.00
_cell.angle_beta   90.00
_cell.angle_gamma   90.00
#
_symmetry.space_group_name_H-M   'P 1'
#
loop_
_entity.id
_entity.type
_entity.pdbx_description
1 polymer ?
#
loop_
_entity_poly.entity_id
_entity_poly.type
_entity_poly.pdbx_seq_one_letter_code
_entity_poly.pdbx_strand_id
1 'polypeptide(L)'
;MATATSTPITKAPPPRFKTLKIVGAIILGIAALWLLWNWNSITGQARVAAAYGAHITCGCRYIEGRDMASCETDKEKGMEIVQLSDDPENKRVYATVPFLAKAVAERRGAFGCMQLNAAEIDAL
;
A
#
# COMPACT_ATOMS: atom_id res chain seq x y z
N MET A 1 14.12 5.83 -70.07
CA MET A 1 14.18 5.18 -68.75
C MET A 1 13.54 6.15 -67.76
N ALA A 2 12.34 5.85 -67.25
CA ALA A 2 11.68 6.68 -66.25
C ALA A 2 11.56 5.86 -64.96
N THR A 3 12.33 6.24 -63.95
CA THR A 3 12.36 5.60 -62.64
C THR A 3 11.26 6.23 -61.79
N ALA A 4 10.18 5.49 -61.54
CA ALA A 4 9.14 5.92 -60.62
C ALA A 4 9.61 5.69 -59.17
N THR A 5 9.81 6.78 -58.41
CA THR A 5 10.04 6.73 -56.97
C THR A 5 8.70 6.59 -56.27
N SER A 6 8.46 5.47 -55.59
CA SER A 6 7.25 5.26 -54.77
C SER A 6 7.47 5.80 -53.35
N THR A 7 6.71 6.83 -52.97
CA THR A 7 6.71 7.39 -51.62
C THR A 7 6.00 6.43 -50.64
N PRO A 8 6.54 6.14 -49.45
CA PRO A 8 5.89 5.25 -48.48
C PRO A 8 4.63 5.89 -47.89
N ILE A 9 3.50 5.18 -47.97
CA ILE A 9 2.25 5.61 -47.34
C ILE A 9 2.30 5.27 -45.85
N THR A 10 2.47 6.27 -45.00
CA THR A 10 2.34 6.14 -43.55
C THR A 10 0.86 5.91 -43.21
N LYS A 11 0.50 4.68 -42.85
CA LYS A 11 -0.89 4.27 -42.59
C LYS A 11 -1.41 4.99 -41.32
N ALA A 12 -2.36 5.91 -41.47
CA ALA A 12 -2.98 6.60 -40.34
C ALA A 12 -3.75 5.59 -39.44
N PRO A 13 -3.69 5.73 -38.10
CA PRO A 13 -4.34 4.80 -37.19
C PRO A 13 -5.88 4.84 -37.33
N PRO A 14 -6.57 3.68 -37.23
CA PRO A 14 -8.01 3.59 -37.49
C PRO A 14 -8.84 4.39 -36.47
N PRO A 15 -10.01 4.92 -36.86
CA PRO A 15 -10.82 5.84 -36.03
C PRO A 15 -11.26 5.23 -34.69
N ARG A 16 -11.46 3.91 -34.62
CA ARG A 16 -11.79 3.18 -33.38
C ARG A 16 -10.69 3.27 -32.31
N PHE A 17 -9.43 3.39 -32.72
CA PHE A 17 -8.32 3.51 -31.78
C PHE A 17 -8.25 4.91 -31.16
N LYS A 18 -8.66 5.96 -31.89
CA LYS A 18 -8.79 7.32 -31.35
C LYS A 18 -9.93 7.41 -30.34
N THR A 19 -11.08 6.82 -30.61
CA THR A 19 -12.21 6.84 -29.67
C THR A 19 -11.92 6.03 -28.40
N LEU A 20 -11.30 4.85 -28.51
CA LEU A 20 -10.89 4.07 -27.32
C LEU A 20 -9.92 4.84 -26.42
N LYS A 21 -8.96 5.56 -27.02
CA LYS A 21 -8.02 6.40 -26.28
C LYS A 21 -8.70 7.53 -25.53
N ILE A 22 -9.67 8.20 -26.17
CA ILE A 22 -10.43 9.29 -25.54
C ILE A 22 -11.25 8.75 -24.36
N VAL A 23 -11.97 7.65 -24.56
CA VAL A 23 -12.75 7.01 -23.48
C VAL A 23 -11.84 6.57 -22.34
N GLY A 24 -10.70 5.94 -22.64
CA GLY A 24 -9.71 5.56 -21.63
C GLY A 24 -9.17 6.76 -20.85
N ALA A 25 -8.87 7.86 -21.53
CA ALA A 25 -8.43 9.10 -20.89
C ALA A 25 -9.50 9.70 -19.97
N ILE A 26 -10.77 9.68 -20.38
CA ILE A 26 -11.89 10.16 -19.55
C ILE A 26 -12.03 9.29 -18.29
N ILE A 27 -12.00 7.96 -18.43
CA ILE A 27 -12.09 7.03 -17.29
C ILE A 27 -10.95 7.27 -16.30
N LEU A 28 -9.72 7.39 -16.79
CA LEU A 28 -8.56 7.71 -15.95
C LEU A 28 -8.71 9.06 -15.25
N GLY A 29 -9.21 10.07 -15.96
CA GLY A 29 -9.48 11.39 -15.38
C GLY A 29 -10.49 11.34 -14.23
N ILE A 30 -11.59 10.63 -14.41
CA ILE A 30 -12.62 10.45 -13.37
C ILE A 30 -12.05 9.67 -12.18
N ALA A 31 -11.32 8.58 -12.43
CA ALA A 31 -10.69 7.78 -11.38
C ALA A 31 -9.69 8.61 -10.56
N ALA A 32 -8.86 9.42 -11.23
CA ALA A 32 -7.92 10.32 -10.56
C ALA A 32 -8.64 11.38 -9.71
N LEU A 33 -9.71 11.98 -10.23
CA LEU A 33 -10.51 12.97 -9.49
C LEU A 33 -11.13 12.35 -8.23
N TRP A 34 -11.67 11.12 -8.36
CA TRP A 34 -12.25 10.38 -7.26
C TRP A 34 -11.22 10.00 -6.19
N LEU A 35 -10.02 9.57 -6.60
CA LEU A 35 -8.91 9.28 -5.68
C LEU A 35 -8.46 10.53 -4.93
N LEU A 36 -8.31 11.66 -5.62
CA LEU A 36 -7.93 12.93 -4.99
C LEU A 36 -8.98 13.40 -3.99
N TRP A 37 -10.27 13.24 -4.30
CA TRP A 37 -11.35 13.57 -3.38
C TRP A 37 -11.31 12.71 -2.11
N ASN A 38 -11.07 11.41 -2.25
CA ASN A 38 -11.10 10.46 -1.13
C ASN A 38 -9.74 10.28 -0.44
N TRP A 39 -8.72 11.02 -0.85
CA TRP A 39 -7.32 10.78 -0.47
C TRP A 39 -7.11 10.75 1.05
N ASN A 40 -7.70 11.71 1.78
CA ASN A 40 -7.56 11.78 3.24
C ASN A 40 -8.23 10.60 3.96
N SER A 41 -9.36 10.11 3.41
CA SER A 41 -10.05 8.93 3.95
C SER A 41 -9.22 7.67 3.71
N ILE A 42 -8.72 7.47 2.49
CA ILE A 42 -7.89 6.32 2.11
C ILE A 42 -6.61 6.26 2.97
N THR A 43 -5.90 7.38 3.09
CA THR A 43 -4.68 7.46 3.89
C THR A 43 -4.96 7.31 5.39
N GLY A 44 -6.07 7.85 5.89
CA GLY A 44 -6.52 7.64 7.27
C GLY A 44 -6.75 6.16 7.58
N GLN A 45 -7.49 5.46 6.72
CA GLN A 45 -7.73 4.01 6.86
C GLN A 45 -6.42 3.22 6.79
N ALA A 46 -5.53 3.54 5.86
CA ALA A 46 -4.23 2.88 5.76
C ALA A 46 -3.38 3.04 7.03
N ARG A 47 -3.40 4.23 7.66
CA ARG A 47 -2.70 4.48 8.93
C ARG A 47 -3.28 3.66 10.08
N VAL A 48 -4.61 3.59 10.17
CA VAL A 48 -5.28 2.77 11.18
C VAL A 48 -4.99 1.29 10.97
N ALA A 49 -5.09 0.80 9.74
CA ALA A 49 -4.79 -0.58 9.40
C ALA A 49 -3.33 -0.96 9.73
N ALA A 50 -2.36 -0.10 9.41
CA ALA A 50 -0.97 -0.30 9.78
C ALA A 50 -0.78 -0.30 11.31
N ALA A 51 -1.26 0.73 12.03
CA ALA A 51 -1.08 0.83 13.47
C ALA A 51 -1.74 -0.32 14.23
N TYR A 52 -2.99 -0.65 13.87
CA TYR A 52 -3.71 -1.77 14.45
C TYR A 52 -3.01 -3.09 14.15
N GLY A 53 -2.59 -3.32 12.90
CA GLY A 53 -1.84 -4.51 12.50
C GLY A 53 -0.55 -4.70 13.29
N ALA A 54 0.26 -3.65 13.43
CA ALA A 54 1.48 -3.71 14.24
C ALA A 54 1.15 -4.07 15.70
N HIS A 55 0.13 -3.44 16.29
CA HIS A 55 -0.23 -3.63 17.68
C HIS A 55 -0.73 -5.05 17.97
N ILE A 56 -1.70 -5.56 17.19
CA ILE A 56 -2.25 -6.91 17.41
C ILE A 56 -1.18 -7.99 17.22
N THR A 57 -0.36 -7.84 16.18
CA THR A 57 0.69 -8.81 15.88
C THR A 57 1.80 -8.76 16.93
N CYS A 58 2.15 -7.59 17.47
CA CYS A 58 3.05 -7.49 18.61
C CYS A 58 2.48 -8.22 19.83
N GLY A 59 1.18 -8.06 20.13
CA GLY A 59 0.51 -8.76 21.21
C GLY A 59 0.59 -10.28 21.04
N CYS A 60 0.15 -10.77 19.89
CA CYS A 60 0.23 -12.19 19.54
C CYS A 60 1.67 -12.75 19.64
N ARG A 61 2.65 -12.02 19.09
CA ARG A 61 4.05 -12.49 19.01
C ARG A 61 4.78 -12.45 20.36
N TYR A 62 4.63 -11.36 21.12
CA TYR A 62 5.48 -11.05 22.28
C TYR A 62 4.75 -11.09 23.62
N ILE A 63 3.41 -11.07 23.63
CA ILE A 63 2.61 -11.26 24.85
C ILE A 63 2.11 -12.70 24.90
N GLU A 64 1.51 -13.21 23.82
CA GLU A 64 1.00 -14.58 23.76
C GLU A 64 2.10 -15.61 23.43
N GLY A 65 3.18 -15.17 22.79
CA GLY A 65 4.33 -16.03 22.45
C GLY A 65 4.10 -16.94 21.23
N ARG A 66 3.10 -16.63 20.40
CA ARG A 66 2.84 -17.35 19.15
C ARG A 66 3.90 -17.07 18.10
N ASP A 67 4.01 -17.95 17.11
CA ASP A 67 4.86 -17.71 15.95
C ASP A 67 4.26 -16.65 15.02
N MET A 68 5.12 -16.02 14.21
CA MET A 68 4.70 -14.94 13.33
C MET A 68 3.66 -15.37 12.29
N ALA A 69 3.77 -16.57 11.72
CA ALA A 69 2.85 -17.06 10.71
C ALA A 69 1.44 -17.23 11.27
N SER A 70 1.32 -17.66 12.53
CA SER A 70 0.07 -17.68 13.27
C SER A 70 -0.49 -16.28 13.48
N CYS A 71 0.35 -15.31 13.87
CA CYS A 71 -0.08 -13.93 14.10
C CYS A 71 -0.52 -13.21 12.82
N GLU A 72 -0.01 -13.58 11.65
CA GLU A 72 -0.48 -13.01 10.38
C GLU A 72 -1.93 -13.38 10.06
N THR A 73 -2.43 -14.49 10.61
CA THR A 73 -3.82 -14.93 10.39
C THR A 73 -4.83 -14.14 11.22
N ASP A 74 -4.38 -13.35 12.20
CA ASP A 74 -5.24 -12.53 13.05
C ASP A 74 -5.61 -11.18 12.40
N LYS A 75 -5.23 -10.96 11.13
CA LYS A 75 -5.61 -9.75 10.38
C LYS A 75 -7.12 -9.69 10.19
N GLU A 76 -7.70 -8.52 10.47
CA GLU A 76 -9.09 -8.25 10.18
C GLU A 76 -9.37 -8.20 8.68
N LYS A 77 -10.62 -8.43 8.29
CA LYS A 77 -11.07 -8.26 6.90
C LYS A 77 -10.77 -6.83 6.43
N GLY A 78 -10.18 -6.69 5.25
CA GLY A 78 -9.73 -5.39 4.72
C GLY A 78 -8.27 -5.03 5.05
N MET A 79 -7.57 -5.84 5.85
CA MET A 79 -6.14 -5.66 6.15
C MET A 79 -5.22 -6.54 5.29
N GLU A 80 -5.73 -7.13 4.20
CA GLU A 80 -4.98 -8.07 3.36
C GLU A 80 -3.75 -7.41 2.72
N ILE A 81 -3.82 -6.10 2.49
CA ILE A 81 -2.72 -5.30 1.94
C ILE A 81 -1.66 -4.90 2.98
N VAL A 82 -1.93 -5.11 4.28
CA VAL A 82 -0.99 -4.79 5.36
C VAL A 82 0.11 -5.84 5.37
N GLN A 83 1.33 -5.39 5.14
CA GLN A 83 2.54 -6.20 5.26
C GLN A 83 3.06 -6.11 6.69
N LEU A 84 3.35 -7.26 7.29
CA LEU A 84 3.88 -7.35 8.64
C LEU A 84 5.32 -7.88 8.60
N SER A 85 6.17 -7.38 9.47
CA SER A 85 7.55 -7.85 9.64
C SER A 85 7.92 -7.85 11.11
N ASP A 86 8.60 -8.91 11.55
CA ASP A 86 9.02 -9.11 12.93
C ASP A 86 10.49 -8.67 13.12
N ASP A 87 10.80 -8.01 14.25
CA ASP A 87 12.15 -7.69 14.72
C ASP A 87 12.31 -8.22 16.16
N PRO A 88 12.77 -9.48 16.30
CA PRO A 88 12.90 -10.15 17.59
C PRO A 88 13.93 -9.51 18.52
N GLU A 89 14.94 -8.82 17.99
CA GLU A 89 16.03 -8.24 18.79
C GLU A 89 15.51 -7.09 19.64
N ASN A 90 14.74 -6.20 19.03
CA ASN A 90 14.13 -5.06 19.72
C ASN A 90 12.71 -5.34 20.23
N LYS A 91 12.17 -6.54 19.97
CA LYS A 91 10.79 -6.93 20.23
C LYS A 91 9.78 -5.97 19.59
N ARG A 92 9.97 -5.74 18.29
CA ARG A 92 9.19 -4.81 17.47
C ARG A 92 8.47 -5.55 16.35
N VAL A 93 7.31 -5.03 15.97
CA VAL A 93 6.60 -5.42 14.76
C VAL A 93 6.40 -4.20 13.90
N TYR A 94 6.77 -4.31 12.63
CA TYR A 94 6.54 -3.31 11.60
C TYR A 94 5.31 -3.69 10.80
N ALA A 95 4.43 -2.72 10.57
CA ALA A 95 3.29 -2.86 9.68
C ALA A 95 3.33 -1.76 8.63
N THR A 96 3.19 -2.15 7.37
CA THR A 96 3.23 -1.22 6.23
C THR A 96 2.04 -1.46 5.32
N VAL A 97 1.36 -0.38 4.94
CA VAL A 97 0.45 -0.37 3.79
C VAL A 97 1.22 0.24 2.63
N PRO A 98 1.48 -0.51 1.55
CA PRO A 98 2.32 -0.07 0.44
C PRO A 98 1.94 1.34 -0.05
N PHE A 99 2.94 2.22 -0.12
CA PHE A 99 2.83 3.62 -0.56
C PHE A 99 1.95 4.55 0.30
N LEU A 100 1.26 4.06 1.34
CA LEU A 100 0.25 4.83 2.08
C LEU A 100 0.61 5.07 3.55
N ALA A 101 1.11 4.06 4.27
CA ALA A 101 1.35 4.18 5.70
C ALA A 101 2.42 3.22 6.23
N LYS A 102 3.14 3.64 7.27
CA LYS A 102 4.04 2.83 8.10
C LYS A 102 3.64 2.98 9.56
N ALA A 103 3.73 1.90 10.33
CA ALA A 103 3.51 1.90 11.77
C ALA A 103 4.38 0.84 12.44
N VAL A 104 4.80 1.08 13.68
CA VAL A 104 5.64 0.16 14.45
C VAL A 104 5.10 0.01 15.85
N ALA A 105 4.99 -1.23 16.34
CA ALA A 105 4.65 -1.51 17.73
C ALA A 105 5.82 -2.20 18.42
N GLU A 106 6.14 -1.78 19.64
CA GLU A 106 7.25 -2.31 20.44
C GLU A 106 6.77 -2.82 21.79
N ARG A 107 7.27 -3.98 22.20
CA ARG A 107 7.00 -4.54 23.52
C ARG A 107 7.81 -3.82 24.60
N ARG A 108 7.17 -2.94 25.37
CA ARG A 108 7.79 -2.16 26.45
C ARG A 108 7.49 -2.73 27.84
N GLY A 109 8.29 -3.69 28.31
CA GLY A 109 8.32 -4.10 29.72
C GLY A 109 6.95 -4.42 30.34
N ALA A 110 6.48 -3.67 31.33
CA ALA A 110 5.14 -3.88 31.92
C ALA A 110 3.98 -3.27 31.10
N PHE A 111 4.24 -2.36 30.17
CA PHE A 111 3.22 -1.58 29.45
C PHE A 111 2.58 -2.30 28.26
N GLY A 112 2.92 -3.57 28.01
CA GLY A 112 2.44 -4.29 26.83
C GLY A 112 3.12 -3.87 25.53
N CYS A 113 2.39 -3.94 24.43
CA CYS A 113 2.82 -3.51 23.11
C CYS A 113 2.38 -2.07 22.86
N MET A 114 3.34 -1.16 22.74
CA MET A 114 3.09 0.26 22.56
C MET A 114 3.31 0.65 21.10
N GLN A 115 2.39 1.44 20.56
CA GLN A 115 2.53 2.03 19.24
C GLN A 115 3.57 3.16 19.29
N LEU A 116 4.58 3.10 18.43
CA LEU A 116 5.57 4.17 18.31
C LEU A 116 4.96 5.38 17.62
N ASN A 117 5.37 6.56 18.07
CA ASN A 117 5.06 7.81 17.39
C ASN A 117 6.03 8.07 16.21
N ALA A 118 5.76 9.11 15.42
CA ALA A 118 6.55 9.41 14.24
C ALA A 118 8.04 9.68 14.55
N ALA A 119 8.33 10.43 15.62
CA ALA A 119 9.70 10.76 16.00
C ALA A 119 10.49 9.51 16.43
N GLU A 120 9.84 8.58 17.13
CA GLU A 120 10.45 7.29 17.48
C GLU A 120 10.71 6.44 16.24
N ILE A 121 9.75 6.36 15.30
CA ILE A 121 9.90 5.59 14.06
C ILE A 121 11.03 6.13 13.18
N ASP A 122 11.19 7.46 13.11
CA ASP A 122 12.25 8.09 12.30
C ASP A 122 13.65 7.98 12.95
N ALA A 123 13.72 7.56 14.21
CA ALA A 123 14.96 7.30 14.94
C ALA A 123 15.39 5.82 14.91
N LEU A 124 14.61 4.94 14.26
CA LEU A 124 14.93 3.51 14.05
C LEU A 124 15.89 3.32 12.87
#